data_AF-A0A4R6TU95-F1
#
_entry.id   AF-A0A4R6TU95-F1
#
_cell.length_a   1.000
_cell.length_b   1.000
_cell.length_c   1.000
_cell.angle_alpha   90.00
_cell.angle_beta   90.00
_cell.angle_gamma   90.00
#
_symmetry.space_group_name_H-M   'P 1'
#
loop_
_entity.id
_entity.type
_entity.pdbx_description
1 polymer ?
#
loop_
_entity_poly.entity_id
_entity_poly.type
_entity_poly.pdbx_seq_one_letter_code
_entity_poly.pdbx_strand_id
1 'polypeptide(L)'
;MALTAWETYVEDRITEAMDKRLSVVSGSYVGEFIQKKLQQELKQFHNPTSDKTKKIFQDYLGLDVTSAWSWANVTPEKARKSLNQWISKRGDAVHRSKPINNGSPAAHLIKKDELEKVIRFLKDLVRVTDEYLDQHL
;
A
#
# COMPACT_ATOMS: atom_id res chain seq x y z
N MET A 1 -6.54 -1.08 10.91
CA MET A 1 -6.09 0.33 10.99
C MET A 1 -4.75 0.53 10.29
N ALA A 2 -3.62 -0.01 10.77
CA ALA A 2 -2.31 0.25 10.12
C ALA A 2 -2.24 -0.12 8.62
N LEU A 3 -2.73 -1.31 8.24
CA LEU A 3 -2.77 -1.72 6.83
C LEU A 3 -3.85 -1.02 6.00
N THR A 4 -4.85 -0.42 6.65
CA THR A 4 -5.81 0.47 5.99
C THR A 4 -5.15 1.80 5.68
N ALA A 5 -4.34 2.32 6.61
CA ALA A 5 -3.54 3.52 6.37
C ALA A 5 -2.52 3.32 5.24
N TRP A 6 -1.96 2.12 5.10
CA TRP A 6 -1.13 1.78 3.94
C TRP A 6 -1.91 1.83 2.61
N GLU A 7 -3.16 1.35 2.59
CA GLU A 7 -4.04 1.43 1.42
C GLU A 7 -4.33 2.88 1.05
N THR A 8 -4.80 3.68 2.01
CA THR A 8 -5.03 5.12 1.81
C THR A 8 -3.77 5.84 1.33
N TYR A 9 -2.60 5.54 1.92
CA TYR A 9 -1.34 6.12 1.47
C TYR A 9 -1.05 5.82 0.00
N VAL A 10 -1.20 4.56 -0.44
CA VAL A 10 -0.93 4.21 -1.84
C VAL A 10 -1.90 4.91 -2.79
N GLU A 11 -3.19 4.95 -2.45
CA GLU A 11 -4.24 5.62 -3.23
C GLU A 11 -3.99 7.14 -3.35
N ASP A 12 -3.67 7.79 -2.24
CA ASP A 12 -3.38 9.22 -2.20
C ASP A 12 -2.10 9.53 -2.97
N ARG A 13 -1.03 8.76 -2.74
CA ARG A 13 0.29 9.04 -3.32
C ARG A 13 0.30 8.89 -4.83
N ILE A 14 -0.36 7.86 -5.38
CA ILE A 14 -0.46 7.69 -6.84
C ILE A 14 -1.34 8.77 -7.48
N THR A 15 -2.41 9.18 -6.79
CA THR A 15 -3.29 10.24 -7.25
C THR A 15 -2.55 11.57 -7.31
N GLU A 16 -1.85 11.95 -6.24
CA GLU A 16 -1.04 13.16 -6.18
C GLU A 16 0.04 13.18 -7.27
N ALA A 17 0.78 12.08 -7.43
CA ALA A 17 1.80 11.95 -8.46
C ALA A 17 1.22 12.11 -9.88
N MET A 18 0.04 11.53 -10.12
CA MET A 18 -0.63 11.64 -11.41
C MET A 18 -1.22 13.01 -11.67
N ASP A 19 -1.77 13.68 -10.67
CA ASP A 19 -2.24 15.06 -10.79
C ASP A 19 -1.08 16.01 -11.12
N LYS A 20 0.09 15.82 -10.47
CA LYS A 20 1.33 16.56 -10.82
C LYS A 20 1.74 16.28 -12.27
N ARG A 21 1.75 15.02 -12.71
CA ARG A 21 2.15 14.61 -14.07
C ARG A 21 1.19 15.10 -15.16
N LEU A 22 -0.11 15.09 -14.88
CA LEU A 22 -1.15 15.49 -15.83
C LEU A 22 -1.40 17.00 -15.84
N SER A 23 -0.84 17.77 -14.89
CA SER A 23 -1.00 19.22 -14.83
C SER A 23 -0.72 19.93 -16.17
N VAL A 24 0.27 19.46 -16.93
CA VAL A 24 0.64 19.98 -18.27
C VAL A 24 -0.38 19.69 -19.37
N VAL A 25 -1.25 18.69 -19.17
CA VAL A 25 -2.31 18.28 -20.10
C VAL A 25 -3.70 18.40 -19.49
N SER A 26 -3.83 19.19 -18.41
CA SER A 26 -5.10 19.42 -17.72
C SER A 26 -6.12 20.04 -18.67
N GLY A 27 -7.35 19.53 -18.65
CA GLY A 27 -8.42 19.92 -19.57
C GLY A 27 -8.36 19.27 -20.97
N SER A 28 -7.34 18.45 -21.24
CA SER A 28 -7.34 17.60 -22.44
C SER A 28 -8.21 16.35 -22.23
N TYR A 29 -8.84 15.86 -23.30
CA TYR A 29 -9.57 14.59 -23.28
C TYR A 29 -8.71 13.42 -22.78
N VAL A 30 -7.43 13.40 -23.18
CA VAL A 30 -6.47 12.35 -22.76
C VAL A 30 -6.19 12.43 -21.26
N GLY A 31 -5.94 13.63 -20.73
CA GLY A 31 -5.71 13.84 -19.29
C GLY A 31 -6.92 13.41 -18.46
N GLU A 32 -8.12 13.84 -18.85
CA GLU A 32 -9.36 13.44 -18.18
C GLU A 32 -9.60 11.93 -18.24
N PHE A 33 -9.33 11.30 -19.39
CA PHE A 33 -9.51 9.87 -19.56
C PHE A 33 -8.60 9.08 -18.62
N ILE A 34 -7.31 9.45 -18.54
CA ILE A 34 -6.35 8.81 -17.65
C ILE A 34 -6.76 8.99 -16.18
N GLN A 35 -7.18 10.20 -15.78
CA GLN A 35 -7.61 10.47 -14.41
C GLN A 35 -8.87 9.65 -14.05
N LYS A 36 -9.87 9.61 -14.93
CA LYS A 36 -11.08 8.79 -14.74
C LYS A 36 -10.75 7.30 -14.64
N LYS A 37 -9.82 6.81 -15.46
CA LYS A 37 -9.37 5.41 -15.42
C LYS A 37 -8.69 5.08 -14.09
N LEU A 38 -7.76 5.93 -13.62
CA LEU A 38 -7.11 5.77 -12.31
C LEU A 38 -8.15 5.70 -11.19
N GLN A 39 -9.09 6.65 -11.15
CA GLN A 39 -10.15 6.69 -10.14
C GLN A 39 -11.05 5.44 -10.16
N GLN A 40 -11.32 4.87 -11.34
CA GLN A 40 -12.08 3.62 -11.44
C GLN A 40 -11.28 2.41 -10.92
N GLU A 41 -9.98 2.38 -11.19
CA GLU A 41 -9.09 1.31 -10.72
C GLU A 41 -8.89 1.37 -9.20
N LEU A 42 -8.71 2.56 -8.63
CA LEU A 42 -8.58 2.77 -7.19
C LEU A 42 -9.81 2.30 -6.41
N LYS A 43 -11.03 2.47 -6.95
CA LYS A 43 -12.26 1.93 -6.33
C LYS A 43 -12.23 0.42 -6.10
N GLN A 44 -11.36 -0.32 -6.81
CA GLN A 44 -11.23 -1.77 -6.71
C GLN A 44 -9.86 -2.21 -6.16
N PHE A 45 -9.00 -1.25 -5.76
CA PHE A 45 -7.59 -1.47 -5.46
C PHE A 45 -7.30 -2.16 -4.12
N HIS A 46 -8.36 -2.54 -3.39
CA HIS A 46 -8.34 -3.19 -2.08
C HIS A 46 -7.20 -4.17 -1.85
N ASN A 47 -6.62 -4.14 -0.64
CA ASN A 47 -5.51 -5.00 -0.23
C ASN A 47 -4.26 -4.78 -1.10
N PRO A 48 -3.58 -3.62 -0.98
CA PRO A 48 -2.41 -3.26 -1.78
C PRO A 48 -1.20 -4.15 -1.46
N THR A 49 -1.13 -5.33 -2.09
CA THR A 49 0.05 -6.20 -2.06
C THR A 49 1.24 -5.53 -2.74
N SER A 50 2.44 -6.10 -2.58
CA SER A 50 3.62 -5.66 -3.33
C SER A 50 3.35 -5.56 -4.83
N ASP A 51 2.65 -6.55 -5.38
CA ASP A 51 2.48 -6.68 -6.83
C ASP A 51 1.42 -5.72 -7.34
N LYS A 52 0.33 -5.52 -6.59
CA LYS A 52 -0.68 -4.50 -6.90
C LYS A 52 -0.08 -3.10 -6.83
N THR A 53 0.70 -2.81 -5.79
CA THR A 53 1.39 -1.53 -5.61
C THR A 53 2.38 -1.31 -6.75
N LYS A 54 3.24 -2.29 -7.05
CA LYS A 54 4.14 -2.24 -8.21
C LYS A 54 3.37 -1.94 -9.50
N LYS A 55 2.33 -2.71 -9.77
CA LYS A 55 1.54 -2.60 -11.00
C LYS A 55 0.95 -1.21 -11.19
N ILE A 56 0.28 -0.65 -10.18
CA ILE A 56 -0.37 0.65 -10.32
C ILE A 56 0.66 1.78 -10.52
N PHE A 57 1.78 1.75 -9.80
CA PHE A 57 2.86 2.73 -10.01
C PHE A 57 3.53 2.57 -11.39
N GLN A 58 3.69 1.35 -11.90
CA GLN A 58 4.22 1.11 -13.25
C GLN A 58 3.23 1.54 -14.33
N ASP A 59 1.95 1.22 -14.19
CA ASP A 59 0.93 1.49 -15.21
C ASP A 59 0.69 3.00 -15.40
N TYR A 60 0.79 3.80 -14.33
CA TYR A 60 0.49 5.24 -14.37
C TYR A 60 1.73 6.13 -14.34
N LEU A 61 2.77 5.76 -13.59
CA LEU A 61 4.01 6.55 -13.51
C LEU A 61 5.16 5.97 -14.35
N GLY A 62 5.10 4.70 -14.74
CA GLY A 62 6.24 4.01 -15.36
C GLY A 62 7.34 3.66 -14.35
N LEU A 63 7.02 3.67 -13.05
CA LEU A 63 7.97 3.53 -11.95
C LEU A 63 7.71 2.25 -11.16
N ASP A 64 8.76 1.45 -10.90
CA ASP A 64 8.70 0.34 -9.93
C ASP A 64 9.15 0.81 -8.56
N VAL A 65 8.24 1.38 -7.78
CA VAL A 65 8.53 1.84 -6.41
C VAL A 65 9.01 0.72 -5.48
N THR A 66 8.68 -0.54 -5.77
CA THR A 66 9.08 -1.68 -4.93
C THR A 66 10.55 -2.00 -5.03
N SER A 67 11.23 -1.53 -6.08
CA SER A 67 12.68 -1.67 -6.24
C SER A 67 13.46 -0.86 -5.19
N ALA A 68 12.88 0.22 -4.68
CA ALA A 68 13.48 1.10 -3.69
C ALA A 68 13.21 0.66 -2.24
N TRP A 69 12.46 -0.43 -2.03
CA TRP A 69 12.07 -0.91 -0.70
C TRP A 69 13.23 -1.57 0.05
N SER A 70 14.24 -0.77 0.39
CA SER A 70 15.48 -1.19 1.04
C SER A 70 15.83 -0.26 2.19
N TRP A 71 16.05 -0.82 3.38
CA TRP A 71 16.48 -0.09 4.57
C TRP A 71 17.01 -1.06 5.63
N ALA A 72 18.00 -0.68 6.44
CA ALA A 72 18.41 -1.41 7.65
C ALA A 72 18.43 -2.96 7.51
N ASN A 73 19.11 -3.49 6.48
CA ASN A 73 19.21 -4.93 6.14
C ASN A 73 17.94 -5.62 5.60
N VAL A 74 16.89 -4.86 5.35
CA VAL A 74 15.72 -5.23 4.55
C VAL A 74 16.06 -4.98 3.09
N THR A 75 15.97 -6.02 2.26
CA THR A 75 16.07 -5.89 0.80
C THR A 75 14.68 -5.74 0.20
N PRO A 76 14.54 -5.28 -1.06
CA PRO A 76 13.26 -5.22 -1.76
C PRO A 76 12.46 -6.52 -1.70
N GLU A 77 13.12 -7.67 -1.85
CA GLU A 77 12.49 -8.99 -1.76
C GLU A 77 11.91 -9.25 -0.36
N LYS A 78 12.67 -8.91 0.70
CA LYS A 78 12.23 -9.06 2.08
C LYS A 78 11.06 -8.12 2.38
N ALA A 79 11.13 -6.86 1.96
CA ALA A 79 10.07 -5.89 2.16
C ALA A 79 8.76 -6.34 1.49
N ARG A 80 8.82 -6.74 0.20
CA ARG A 80 7.67 -7.26 -0.53
C ARG A 80 7.04 -8.46 0.15
N LYS A 81 7.87 -9.44 0.57
CA LYS A 81 7.41 -10.63 1.28
C LYS A 81 6.74 -10.28 2.61
N SER A 82 7.36 -9.39 3.40
CA SER A 82 6.82 -8.97 4.70
C SER A 82 5.48 -8.24 4.56
N LEU A 83 5.36 -7.31 3.60
CA LEU A 83 4.09 -6.61 3.35
C LEU A 83 2.96 -7.61 3.05
N ASN A 84 3.20 -8.55 2.13
CA ASN A 84 2.20 -9.55 1.75
C ASN A 84 1.82 -10.46 2.92
N GLN A 85 2.78 -10.83 3.76
CA GLN A 85 2.53 -11.60 4.99
C GLN A 85 1.63 -10.83 5.97
N TRP A 86 1.88 -9.52 6.17
CA TRP A 86 1.06 -8.71 7.06
C TRP A 86 -0.38 -8.55 6.55
N ILE A 87 -0.54 -8.34 5.23
CA ILE A 87 -1.86 -8.25 4.58
C ILE A 87 -2.63 -9.57 4.73
N SER A 88 -1.98 -10.70 4.49
CA SER A 88 -2.58 -12.03 4.65
C SER A 88 -2.98 -12.29 6.12
N LYS A 89 -2.09 -12.01 7.08
CA LYS A 89 -2.38 -12.20 8.51
C LYS A 89 -3.56 -11.35 8.98
N ARG A 90 -3.73 -10.14 8.45
CA ARG A 90 -4.93 -9.31 8.70
C ARG A 90 -6.19 -9.97 8.14
N GLY A 91 -6.14 -10.50 6.92
CA GLY A 91 -7.25 -11.23 6.31
C GLY A 91 -7.70 -12.41 7.18
N ASP A 92 -6.74 -13.24 7.59
CA ASP A 92 -7.00 -14.41 8.45
C ASP A 92 -7.62 -14.01 9.80
N ALA A 93 -7.15 -12.93 10.41
CA ALA A 93 -7.68 -12.42 11.67
C ALA A 93 -9.16 -12.00 11.54
N VAL A 94 -9.54 -11.40 10.41
CA VAL A 94 -10.93 -10.97 10.13
C VAL A 94 -11.84 -12.18 9.82
N HIS A 95 -11.32 -13.19 9.13
CA HIS A 95 -12.11 -14.39 8.81
C HIS A 95 -12.33 -15.31 10.02
N ARG A 96 -11.42 -15.33 11.00
CA ARG A 96 -11.52 -16.20 12.20
C ARG A 96 -12.34 -15.62 13.35
N SER A 97 -12.86 -14.40 13.24
CA SER A 97 -13.57 -13.68 14.31
C SER A 97 -15.06 -14.03 14.54
N LYS A 98 -15.55 -15.25 14.22
CA LYS A 98 -16.91 -15.71 14.61
C LYS A 98 -16.99 -17.22 14.93
N PRO A 99 -17.82 -17.70 15.89
CA PRO A 99 -18.38 -17.08 17.10
C PRO A 99 -17.81 -17.66 18.41
N ILE A 100 -18.15 -16.97 19.50
CA ILE A 100 -17.82 -17.21 20.91
C ILE A 100 -18.15 -18.65 21.32
N ASN A 101 -17.16 -19.40 21.77
CA ASN A 101 -17.39 -20.60 22.57
C ASN A 101 -17.47 -20.17 24.04
N ASN A 102 -18.53 -20.57 24.73
CA ASN A 102 -18.84 -20.20 26.12
C ASN A 102 -17.61 -20.29 27.04
N GLY A 103 -17.12 -19.16 27.55
CA GLY A 103 -16.26 -19.16 28.74
C GLY A 103 -15.17 -18.07 28.83
N SER A 104 -14.57 -17.63 27.72
CA SER A 104 -13.45 -16.67 27.78
C SER A 104 -13.34 -15.82 26.51
N PRO A 105 -13.08 -14.51 26.59
CA PRO A 105 -12.84 -13.69 25.40
C PRO A 105 -11.64 -14.24 24.62
N ALA A 106 -11.82 -14.43 23.31
CA ALA A 106 -10.75 -14.88 22.43
C ALA A 106 -9.58 -13.89 22.51
N ALA A 107 -8.39 -14.39 22.89
CA ALA A 107 -7.18 -13.57 22.99
C ALA A 107 -6.96 -12.79 21.69
N HIS A 108 -6.68 -11.49 21.79
CA HIS A 108 -6.32 -10.65 20.64
C HIS A 108 -5.23 -11.34 19.81
N LEU A 109 -5.58 -11.74 18.58
CA LEU A 109 -4.74 -12.57 17.71
C LEU A 109 -3.40 -11.91 17.33
N ILE A 110 -3.32 -10.58 17.43
CA ILE A 110 -2.13 -9.77 17.20
C ILE A 110 -1.71 -9.16 18.53
N LYS A 111 -0.50 -9.47 18.97
CA LYS A 111 0.09 -8.89 20.19
C LYS A 111 0.50 -7.43 19.93
N LYS A 112 0.54 -6.61 20.97
CA LYS A 112 0.99 -5.20 20.89
C LYS A 112 2.35 -5.06 20.18
N ASP A 113 3.30 -5.91 20.54
CA ASP A 113 4.64 -5.89 19.94
C ASP A 113 4.65 -6.18 18.43
N GLU A 114 3.71 -7.02 17.96
CA GLU A 114 3.58 -7.29 16.53
C GLU A 114 2.99 -6.07 15.80
N LEU A 115 2.00 -5.40 16.41
CA LEU A 115 1.44 -4.18 15.85
C LEU A 115 2.49 -3.08 15.76
N GLU A 116 3.33 -2.90 16.78
CA GLU A 116 4.43 -1.93 16.75
C GLU A 116 5.44 -2.23 15.64
N LYS A 117 5.76 -3.51 15.42
CA LYS A 117 6.61 -3.94 14.29
C LYS A 117 5.99 -3.59 12.94
N VAL A 118 4.69 -3.84 12.76
CA VAL A 118 3.97 -3.48 11.52
C VAL A 118 3.99 -1.97 11.31
N ILE A 119 3.73 -1.18 12.34
CA ILE A 119 3.72 0.28 12.22
C ILE A 119 5.11 0.80 11.82
N ARG A 120 6.18 0.31 12.46
CA ARG A 120 7.56 0.69 12.10
C ARG A 120 7.88 0.29 10.67
N PHE A 121 7.55 -0.94 10.28
CA PHE A 121 7.74 -1.44 8.93
C PHE A 121 7.03 -0.56 7.89
N LEU A 122 5.76 -0.21 8.10
CA LEU A 122 5.00 0.63 7.17
C LEU A 122 5.55 2.06 7.10
N LYS A 123 6.06 2.61 8.21
CA LYS A 123 6.72 3.93 8.19
C LYS A 123 7.97 3.92 7.32
N ASP A 124 8.81 2.91 7.44
CA ASP A 124 9.99 2.78 6.58
C ASP A 124 9.60 2.59 5.11
N LEU A 125 8.57 1.76 4.86
CA LEU A 125 8.05 1.51 3.52
C LEU A 125 7.54 2.78 2.84
N VAL A 126 6.76 3.60 3.56
CA VAL A 126 6.29 4.91 3.11
C VAL A 126 7.49 5.82 2.83
N ARG A 127 8.41 5.95 3.79
CA ARG A 127 9.58 6.82 3.67
C ARG A 127 10.39 6.54 2.41
N VAL A 128 10.77 5.29 2.16
CA VAL A 128 11.58 4.94 0.97
C VAL A 128 10.78 5.03 -0.33
N THR A 129 9.45 4.90 -0.27
CA THR A 129 8.58 5.09 -1.44
C THR A 129 8.51 6.58 -1.81
N ASP A 130 8.34 7.46 -0.81
CA ASP A 130 8.33 8.91 -1.01
C ASP A 130 9.70 9.40 -1.52
N GLU A 131 10.79 9.00 -0.87
CA GLU A 131 12.16 9.33 -1.30
C GLU A 131 12.40 8.93 -2.77
N TYR A 132 11.94 7.75 -3.18
CA TYR A 132 12.08 7.30 -4.57
C TYR A 132 11.21 8.11 -5.52
N LEU A 133 9.95 8.38 -5.19
CA LEU A 133 9.06 9.15 -6.06
C LEU A 133 9.54 10.60 -6.21
N ASP A 134 10.00 11.23 -5.15
CA ASP A 134 10.50 12.62 -5.17
C ASP A 134 11.75 12.78 -6.03
N GLN A 135 12.55 11.72 -6.17
CA GLN A 135 13.72 11.70 -7.05
C GLN A 135 13.36 11.50 -8.54
N HIS A 136 12.16 11.00 -8.85
CA HIS A 136 11.79 10.57 -10.19
C HIS A 136 10.57 11.30 -10.79
N LEU A 137 9.95 12.25 -10.05
CA LEU A 137 8.77 13.04 -10.46
C LEU A 137 9.02 14.55 -10.49
#